data_AF-A0A9D1H7S9-F1
#
_entry.id   AF-A0A9D1H7S9-F1
#
_cell.length_a   1.000
_cell.length_b   1.000
_cell.length_c   1.000
_cell.angle_alpha   90.00
_cell.angle_beta   90.00
_cell.angle_gamma   90.00
#
_symmetry.space_group_name_H-M   'P 1'
#
loop_
_entity.id
_entity.type
_entity.pdbx_description
1 polymer ?
#
loop_
_entity_poly.entity_id
_entity_poly.type
_entity_poly.pdbx_seq_one_letter_code
_entity_poly.pdbx_strand_id
1 'polypeptide(L)'
;DKRCSLKISRTHKDLVKRLFELEVPEIYDGTVEVRAISREAGSRTKIAVISKNPDVDPIGACIGPKGSRIASIVEELHGEKIDIVRFSEDDATFIKEALSPAVVTEVQLLPGTEKACRVIVPDNQLSLAIGNKGQNAKLAAKLTGYKIDIRSENEAREQALEATDEQEELFADETPAEDTAAEELDV
;
A
#
# COMPACT_ATOMS: atom_id res chain seq x y z
N ASP A 1 47.90 -1.34 -19.16
CA ASP A 1 47.31 -1.69 -17.84
C ASP A 1 45.91 -1.13 -17.64
N LYS A 2 44.87 -1.93 -17.91
CA LYS A 2 43.53 -1.65 -17.39
C LYS A 2 43.47 -2.17 -15.96
N ARG A 3 43.50 -1.28 -14.95
CA ARG A 3 43.23 -1.67 -13.57
C ARG A 3 41.73 -1.96 -13.41
N CYS A 4 41.38 -3.16 -12.97
CA CYS A 4 40.03 -3.46 -12.51
C CYS A 4 39.71 -2.60 -11.28
N SER A 5 38.54 -1.95 -11.27
CA SER A 5 38.01 -1.27 -10.10
C SER A 5 36.77 -2.03 -9.60
N LEU A 6 36.73 -2.31 -8.30
CA LEU A 6 35.60 -2.90 -7.61
C LEU A 6 34.76 -1.77 -6.99
N LYS A 7 33.46 -1.74 -7.28
CA LYS A 7 32.51 -0.80 -6.67
C LYS A 7 31.60 -1.55 -5.71
N ILE A 8 31.43 -1.02 -4.50
CA ILE A 8 30.60 -1.60 -3.44
C ILE A 8 29.54 -0.55 -3.07
N SER A 9 28.30 -0.98 -2.83
CA SER A 9 27.21 -0.10 -2.38
C SER A 9 26.48 -0.72 -1.19
N ARG A 10 26.32 0.06 -0.11
CA ARG A 10 25.45 -0.31 1.03
C ARG A 10 24.03 0.23 0.91
N THR A 11 23.76 1.09 -0.08
CA THR A 11 22.47 1.77 -0.25
C THR A 11 21.55 1.06 -1.24
N HIS A 12 22.06 0.14 -2.05
CA HIS A 12 21.26 -0.56 -3.05
C HIS A 12 20.22 -1.49 -2.41
N LYS A 13 19.00 -1.55 -2.95
CA LYS A 13 17.92 -2.40 -2.39
C LYS A 13 18.26 -3.89 -2.43
N ASP A 14 19.03 -4.33 -3.43
CA ASP A 14 19.42 -5.74 -3.57
C ASP A 14 20.36 -6.21 -2.45
N LEU A 15 21.01 -5.30 -1.73
CA LEU A 15 21.73 -5.68 -0.51
C LEU A 15 20.77 -6.35 0.49
N VAL A 16 19.59 -5.77 0.68
CA VAL A 16 18.56 -6.33 1.58
C VAL A 16 18.13 -7.71 1.08
N LYS A 17 17.90 -7.86 -0.23
CA LYS A 17 17.56 -9.16 -0.82
C LYS A 17 18.62 -10.22 -0.48
N ARG A 18 19.90 -9.90 -0.68
CA ARG A 18 21.01 -10.84 -0.40
C ARG A 18 21.18 -11.12 1.10
N LEU A 19 20.93 -10.17 1.98
CA LEU A 19 20.95 -10.40 3.42
C LEU A 19 19.83 -11.36 3.85
N PHE A 20 18.61 -11.19 3.32
CA PHE A 20 17.51 -12.12 3.56
C PHE A 20 17.80 -13.52 3.01
N GLU A 21 18.39 -13.64 1.83
CA GLU A 21 18.82 -14.93 1.26
C GLU A 21 19.88 -15.63 2.12
N LEU A 22 20.75 -14.90 2.83
CA LEU A 22 21.76 -15.48 3.71
C LEU A 22 21.18 -15.91 5.07
N GLU A 23 20.24 -15.13 5.61
CA GLU A 23 19.69 -15.33 6.95
C GLU A 23 18.48 -16.29 6.99
N VAL A 24 17.71 -16.37 5.90
CA VAL A 24 16.45 -17.12 5.83
C VAL A 24 16.61 -18.32 4.86
N PRO A 25 16.77 -19.55 5.38
CA PRO A 25 16.92 -20.76 4.54
C PRO A 25 15.79 -20.95 3.54
N GLU A 26 14.56 -20.60 3.92
CA GLU A 26 13.37 -20.72 3.09
C GLU A 26 13.40 -19.74 1.89
N ILE A 27 14.14 -18.63 2.00
CA ILE A 27 14.38 -17.73 0.85
C ILE A 27 15.50 -18.28 -0.02
N TYR A 28 16.54 -18.86 0.60
CA TYR A 28 17.67 -19.46 -0.10
C TYR A 28 17.27 -20.64 -1.00
N ASP A 29 16.42 -21.53 -0.48
CA ASP A 29 15.91 -22.70 -1.23
C ASP A 29 14.77 -22.37 -2.21
N GLY A 30 14.24 -21.14 -2.13
CA GLY A 30 13.19 -20.63 -3.01
C GLY A 30 11.76 -21.03 -2.65
N THR A 31 11.54 -21.59 -1.45
CA THR A 31 10.21 -21.84 -0.86
C THR A 31 9.46 -20.53 -0.63
N VAL A 32 10.16 -19.53 -0.08
CA VAL A 32 9.70 -18.16 0.08
C VAL A 32 10.40 -17.27 -0.93
N GLU A 33 9.63 -16.45 -1.65
CA GLU A 33 10.16 -15.53 -2.65
C GLU A 33 9.95 -14.07 -2.24
N VAL A 34 10.98 -13.27 -2.44
CA VAL A 34 10.90 -11.81 -2.32
C VAL A 34 10.40 -11.23 -3.65
N ARG A 35 9.16 -10.74 -3.68
CA ARG A 35 8.52 -10.18 -4.89
C ARG A 35 8.86 -8.73 -5.14
N ALA A 36 8.91 -7.92 -4.09
CA ALA A 36 9.21 -6.50 -4.20
C ALA A 36 9.96 -5.98 -2.98
N ILE A 37 10.81 -4.96 -3.20
CA ILE A 37 11.53 -4.24 -2.15
C ILE A 37 11.46 -2.75 -2.44
N SER A 38 10.95 -1.99 -1.47
CA SER A 38 11.04 -0.53 -1.45
C SER A 38 11.92 -0.11 -0.28
N ARG A 39 12.97 0.66 -0.55
CA ARG A 39 14.00 0.98 0.45
C ARG A 39 14.31 2.47 0.49
N GLU A 40 14.36 3.00 1.69
CA GLU A 40 15.04 4.25 2.04
C GLU A 40 16.19 3.90 3.01
N ALA A 41 17.39 3.74 2.44
CA ALA A 41 18.55 3.18 3.13
C ALA A 41 18.89 3.95 4.42
N GLY A 42 19.18 3.21 5.49
CA GLY A 42 19.46 3.74 6.82
C GLY A 42 18.24 4.23 7.59
N SER A 43 17.04 4.15 7.00
CA SER A 43 15.80 4.58 7.66
C SER A 43 14.78 3.46 7.72
N ARG A 44 14.20 3.08 6.58
CA ARG A 44 13.13 2.08 6.52
C ARG A 44 13.08 1.35 5.18
N THR A 45 12.84 0.05 5.25
CA THR A 45 12.61 -0.82 4.09
C THR A 45 11.30 -1.57 4.26
N LYS A 46 10.50 -1.64 3.20
CA LYS A 46 9.41 -2.61 3.10
C LYS A 46 9.80 -3.71 2.11
N ILE A 47 9.50 -4.94 2.47
CA ILE A 47 9.75 -6.13 1.68
C ILE A 47 8.45 -6.94 1.55
N ALA A 48 8.09 -7.28 0.32
CA ALA A 48 6.91 -8.09 0.01
C ALA A 48 7.35 -9.53 -0.28
N VAL A 49 6.82 -10.48 0.50
CA VAL A 49 7.19 -11.89 0.43
C VAL A 49 5.98 -12.77 0.17
N ILE A 50 6.16 -13.84 -0.63
CA ILE A 50 5.16 -14.87 -0.89
C ILE A 50 5.78 -16.24 -0.66
N SER A 51 5.00 -17.20 -0.19
CA SER A 51 5.43 -18.60 -0.12
C SER A 51 4.84 -19.38 -1.30
N LYS A 52 5.65 -20.23 -1.93
CA LYS A 52 5.19 -21.24 -2.90
C LYS A 52 4.53 -22.43 -2.20
N ASN A 53 4.86 -22.66 -0.93
CA ASN A 53 4.29 -23.73 -0.12
C ASN A 53 3.22 -23.15 0.81
N PRO A 54 1.93 -23.57 0.69
CA PRO A 54 0.86 -23.08 1.54
C PRO A 54 1.06 -23.40 3.03
N ASP A 55 1.84 -24.44 3.36
CA ASP A 55 2.12 -24.85 4.74
C ASP A 55 3.21 -23.98 5.40
N VAL A 56 3.86 -23.10 4.64
CA VAL A 56 4.94 -22.24 5.13
C VAL A 56 4.45 -20.79 5.16
N ASP A 57 4.44 -20.19 6.34
CA ASP A 57 4.16 -18.76 6.49
C ASP A 57 5.40 -17.92 6.10
N PRO A 58 5.32 -17.12 5.01
CA PRO A 58 6.47 -16.36 4.54
C PRO A 58 6.88 -15.25 5.52
N ILE A 59 5.94 -14.68 6.28
CA ILE A 59 6.25 -13.63 7.27
C ILE A 59 6.99 -14.26 8.45
N GLY A 60 6.45 -15.33 9.03
CA GLY A 60 7.07 -16.06 10.14
C GLY A 60 8.47 -16.59 9.82
N ALA A 61 8.67 -17.13 8.61
CA ALA A 61 9.98 -17.57 8.14
C ALA A 61 11.01 -16.44 8.13
N CYS A 62 10.61 -15.24 7.68
CA CYS A 62 11.48 -14.07 7.61
C CYS A 62 11.77 -13.45 8.99
N ILE A 63 10.84 -13.51 9.92
CA ILE A 63 11.01 -12.99 11.29
C ILE A 63 11.91 -13.92 12.12
N GLY A 64 11.70 -15.23 12.00
CA GLY A 64 12.40 -16.25 12.77
C GLY A 64 11.97 -16.33 14.24
N PRO A 65 12.51 -17.30 15.00
CA PRO A 65 12.16 -17.49 16.41
C PRO A 65 12.42 -16.22 17.24
N LYS A 66 11.37 -15.70 17.89
CA LYS A 66 11.44 -14.45 18.68
C LYS A 66 12.00 -13.24 17.91
N GLY A 67 11.91 -13.23 16.57
CA GLY A 67 12.43 -12.13 15.76
C GLY A 67 13.95 -12.13 15.60
N SER A 68 14.63 -13.25 15.85
CA SER A 68 16.10 -13.30 15.79
C SER A 68 16.66 -12.97 14.41
N ARG A 69 16.06 -13.53 13.34
CA ARG A 69 16.54 -13.36 11.95
C ARG A 69 16.42 -11.91 11.51
N ILE A 70 15.23 -11.32 11.70
CA ILE A 70 15.01 -9.91 11.34
C ILE A 70 15.90 -8.98 12.17
N ALA A 71 16.12 -9.27 13.45
CA ALA A 71 16.98 -8.46 14.31
C ALA A 71 18.44 -8.45 13.80
N SER A 72 18.97 -9.60 13.39
CA SER A 72 20.32 -9.70 12.81
C SER A 72 20.46 -8.89 11.51
N ILE A 73 19.45 -8.91 10.64
CA ILE A 73 19.46 -8.10 9.40
C ILE A 73 19.38 -6.60 9.73
N VAL A 74 18.53 -6.21 10.68
CA VAL A 74 18.40 -4.82 11.13
C VAL A 74 19.72 -4.31 11.72
N GLU A 75 20.43 -5.14 12.48
CA GLU A 75 21.74 -4.82 13.04
C GLU A 75 22.79 -4.61 11.94
N GLU A 76 22.86 -5.50 10.93
CA GLU A 76 23.76 -5.34 9.78
C GLU A 76 23.45 -4.06 8.98
N LEU A 77 22.19 -3.65 8.92
CA LEU A 77 21.75 -2.41 8.30
C LEU A 77 21.82 -1.18 9.24
N HIS A 78 22.50 -1.30 10.38
CA HIS A 78 22.75 -0.22 11.32
C HIS A 78 21.47 0.42 11.88
N GLY A 79 20.45 -0.40 12.15
CA GLY A 79 19.19 0.04 12.75
C GLY A 79 18.10 0.45 11.76
N GLU A 80 18.31 0.23 10.45
CA GLU A 80 17.27 0.41 9.43
C GLU A 80 16.03 -0.43 9.78
N LYS A 81 14.85 0.20 9.89
CA LYS A 81 13.60 -0.50 10.22
C LYS A 81 13.11 -1.31 9.03
N ILE A 82 12.67 -2.54 9.24
CA ILE A 82 12.20 -3.42 8.16
C ILE A 82 10.76 -3.83 8.44
N ASP A 83 9.88 -3.57 7.49
CA ASP A 83 8.51 -4.11 7.49
C ASP A 83 8.43 -5.24 6.46
N ILE A 84 8.03 -6.42 6.92
CA ILE A 84 7.77 -7.57 6.05
C ILE A 84 6.27 -7.68 5.86
N VAL A 85 5.83 -7.67 4.60
CA VAL A 85 4.41 -7.75 4.24
C VAL A 85 4.17 -8.95 3.33
N ARG A 86 2.98 -9.53 3.42
CA ARG A 86 2.57 -10.61 2.52
C ARG A 86 2.28 -10.03 1.14
N PHE A 87 2.91 -10.57 0.12
CA PHE A 87 2.54 -10.27 -1.25
C PHE A 87 1.23 -11.00 -1.60
N SER A 88 0.34 -10.30 -2.29
CA SER A 88 -0.90 -10.85 -2.85
C SER A 88 -0.95 -10.53 -4.34
N GLU A 89 -1.55 -11.43 -5.12
CA GLU A 89 -1.83 -11.17 -6.55
C GLU A 89 -3.05 -10.27 -6.73
N ASP A 90 -3.95 -10.23 -5.75
CA ASP A 90 -5.00 -9.23 -5.69
C ASP A 90 -4.43 -7.88 -5.25
N ASP A 91 -4.53 -6.88 -6.13
CA ASP A 91 -3.95 -5.55 -5.95
C ASP A 91 -4.53 -4.85 -4.72
N ALA A 92 -5.84 -4.95 -4.47
CA ALA A 92 -6.48 -4.31 -3.32
C ALA A 92 -5.95 -4.89 -1.99
N THR A 93 -5.85 -6.21 -1.91
CA THR A 93 -5.25 -6.91 -0.76
C THR A 93 -3.77 -6.55 -0.62
N PHE A 94 -3.02 -6.48 -1.72
CA PHE A 94 -1.60 -6.16 -1.63
C PHE A 94 -1.35 -4.71 -1.17
N ILE A 95 -2.15 -3.75 -1.64
CA ILE A 95 -2.08 -2.35 -1.19
C ILE A 95 -2.41 -2.25 0.31
N LYS A 96 -3.42 -3.00 0.76
CA LYS A 96 -3.79 -3.10 2.19
C LYS A 96 -2.59 -3.56 3.03
N GLU A 97 -1.96 -4.65 2.63
CA GLU A 97 -0.79 -5.21 3.32
C GLU A 97 0.42 -4.27 3.26
N ALA A 98 0.64 -3.58 2.14
CA ALA A 98 1.76 -2.67 1.95
C ALA A 98 1.75 -1.45 2.90
N LEU A 99 0.58 -1.02 3.36
CA LEU A 99 0.42 0.09 4.30
C LEU A 99 0.64 -0.31 5.77
N SER A 100 0.76 -1.61 6.06
CA SER A 100 1.14 -2.14 7.38
C SER A 100 2.37 -1.39 7.93
N PRO A 101 2.34 -0.88 9.17
CA PRO A 101 1.49 -1.29 10.29
C PRO A 101 0.10 -0.62 10.39
N ALA A 102 -0.24 0.31 9.49
CA ALA A 102 -1.57 0.93 9.53
C ALA A 102 -2.65 -0.06 9.05
N VAL A 103 -3.77 -0.08 9.77
CA VAL A 103 -4.97 -0.83 9.41
C VAL A 103 -5.78 0.00 8.42
N VAL A 104 -6.10 -0.63 7.29
CA VAL A 104 -6.86 -0.04 6.21
C VAL A 104 -8.28 -0.59 6.24
N THR A 105 -9.26 0.31 6.19
CA THR A 105 -10.69 -0.02 6.16
C THR A 105 -11.11 -0.43 4.76
N GLU A 106 -10.76 0.37 3.75
CA GLU A 106 -11.18 0.16 2.37
C GLU A 106 -10.10 0.57 1.37
N VAL A 107 -10.02 -0.15 0.24
CA VAL A 107 -9.17 0.18 -0.89
C VAL A 107 -10.03 0.27 -2.14
N GLN A 108 -10.09 1.46 -2.74
CA GLN A 108 -10.80 1.75 -3.98
C GLN A 108 -9.78 1.91 -5.11
N LEU A 109 -9.80 0.99 -6.07
CA LEU A 109 -8.96 1.10 -7.26
C LEU A 109 -9.59 2.12 -8.22
N LEU A 110 -8.83 3.14 -8.62
CA LEU A 110 -9.33 4.18 -9.51
C LEU A 110 -9.21 3.71 -10.96
N PRO A 111 -10.29 3.80 -11.76
CA PRO A 111 -10.23 3.44 -13.18
C PRO A 111 -9.39 4.47 -13.94
N GLY A 112 -8.46 4.00 -14.77
CA GLY A 112 -7.60 4.88 -15.57
C GLY A 112 -6.40 4.16 -16.19
N THR A 113 -5.61 4.92 -16.94
CA THR A 113 -4.32 4.45 -17.51
C THR A 113 -3.19 4.46 -16.49
N GLU A 114 -3.28 5.32 -15.46
CA GLU A 114 -2.34 5.35 -14.36
C GLU A 114 -2.79 4.41 -13.23
N LYS A 115 -1.84 3.65 -12.67
CA LYS A 115 -2.09 2.84 -11.47
C LYS A 115 -2.29 3.74 -10.25
N ALA A 116 -3.53 4.04 -9.92
CA ALA A 116 -3.91 4.89 -8.79
C ALA A 116 -4.99 4.22 -7.93
N CYS A 117 -4.94 4.46 -6.63
CA CYS A 117 -5.92 3.95 -5.69
C CYS A 117 -6.19 4.97 -4.57
N ARG A 118 -7.42 4.97 -4.08
CA ARG A 118 -7.80 5.66 -2.85
C ARG A 118 -7.92 4.64 -1.73
N VAL A 119 -7.35 4.98 -0.57
CA VAL A 119 -7.33 4.12 0.60
C VAL A 119 -7.95 4.87 1.76
N ILE A 120 -8.95 4.25 2.38
CA ILE A 120 -9.63 4.80 3.55
C ILE A 120 -9.06 4.12 4.78
N VAL A 121 -8.63 4.93 5.75
CA VAL A 121 -8.10 4.49 7.03
C VAL A 121 -8.89 5.12 8.18
N PRO A 122 -8.94 4.48 9.35
CA PRO A 122 -9.52 5.10 10.55
C PRO A 122 -8.80 6.43 10.88
N ASP A 123 -9.52 7.44 11.35
CA ASP A 123 -8.98 8.78 11.63
C ASP A 123 -7.78 8.75 12.58
N ASN A 124 -7.82 7.88 13.59
CA ASN A 124 -6.72 7.71 14.54
C ASN A 124 -5.44 7.11 13.92
N GLN A 125 -5.54 6.51 12.72
CA GLN A 125 -4.43 5.89 12.01
C GLN A 125 -3.98 6.67 10.78
N LEU A 126 -4.63 7.79 10.42
CA LEU A 126 -4.26 8.61 9.27
C LEU A 126 -2.77 9.01 9.30
N SER A 127 -2.31 9.52 10.44
CA SER A 127 -0.91 9.91 10.62
C SER A 127 0.06 8.73 10.53
N LEU A 128 -0.35 7.54 10.98
CA LEU A 128 0.46 6.32 10.91
C LEU A 128 0.55 5.81 9.47
N ALA A 129 -0.58 5.83 8.75
CA ALA A 129 -0.69 5.40 7.36
C ALA A 129 0.17 6.28 6.43
N ILE A 130 0.16 7.60 6.64
CA ILE A 130 1.06 8.54 5.95
C ILE A 130 2.52 8.31 6.40
N GLY A 131 2.74 8.23 7.71
CA GLY A 131 4.05 8.08 8.34
C GLY A 131 4.86 9.40 8.38
N ASN A 132 6.00 9.37 9.07
CA ASN A 132 6.87 10.54 9.20
C ASN A 132 7.33 11.04 7.81
N LYS A 133 6.99 12.29 7.48
CA LYS A 133 7.23 12.90 6.14
C LYS A 133 6.66 12.08 4.97
N GLY A 134 5.57 11.34 5.20
CA GLY A 134 4.97 10.49 4.17
C GLY A 134 5.77 9.24 3.84
N GLN A 135 6.75 8.85 4.68
CA GLN A 135 7.64 7.74 4.39
C GLN A 135 6.89 6.41 4.21
N ASN A 136 5.86 6.13 5.03
CA ASN A 136 5.13 4.87 4.94
C ASN A 136 4.34 4.79 3.62
N ALA A 137 3.57 5.84 3.30
CA ALA A 137 2.83 5.94 2.05
C ALA A 137 3.77 5.87 0.82
N LYS A 138 4.91 6.55 0.86
CA LYS A 138 5.89 6.55 -0.24
C LYS A 138 6.55 5.19 -0.45
N LEU A 139 6.88 4.48 0.63
CA LEU A 139 7.40 3.12 0.54
C LEU A 139 6.34 2.16 -0.01
N ALA A 140 5.11 2.22 0.51
CA ALA A 140 3.99 1.41 0.01
C ALA A 140 3.70 1.66 -1.47
N ALA A 141 3.69 2.92 -1.92
CA ALA A 141 3.52 3.30 -3.33
C ALA A 141 4.63 2.74 -4.22
N LYS A 142 5.90 2.79 -3.76
CA LYS A 142 7.04 2.20 -4.49
C LYS A 142 7.01 0.66 -4.50
N LEU A 143 6.49 0.05 -3.44
CA LEU A 143 6.41 -1.40 -3.29
C LEU A 143 5.35 -2.01 -4.21
N THR A 144 4.19 -1.37 -4.28
CA THR A 144 3.02 -1.79 -5.08
C THR A 144 3.08 -1.28 -6.52
N GLY A 145 3.76 -0.15 -6.75
CA GLY A 145 3.74 0.56 -8.03
C GLY A 145 2.48 1.41 -8.25
N TYR A 146 1.65 1.60 -7.22
CA TYR A 146 0.44 2.42 -7.26
C TYR A 146 0.68 3.82 -6.68
N LYS A 147 -0.02 4.82 -7.22
CA LYS A 147 -0.21 6.12 -6.56
C LYS A 147 -1.30 5.96 -5.50
N ILE A 148 -0.93 6.09 -4.23
CA ILE A 148 -1.82 5.84 -3.09
C ILE A 148 -2.27 7.18 -2.51
N ASP A 149 -3.56 7.48 -2.62
CA ASP A 149 -4.23 8.60 -1.94
C ASP A 149 -4.85 8.08 -0.64
N ILE A 150 -4.43 8.59 0.53
CA ILE A 150 -4.89 8.10 1.84
C ILE A 150 -5.83 9.15 2.43
N ARG A 151 -7.06 8.73 2.77
CA ARG A 151 -8.09 9.58 3.38
C ARG A 151 -8.59 8.97 4.67
N SER A 152 -9.08 9.80 5.58
CA SER A 152 -9.77 9.31 6.77
C SER A 152 -11.21 8.90 6.48
N GLU A 153 -11.82 8.12 7.36
CA GLU A 153 -13.24 7.75 7.26
C GLU A 153 -14.15 8.99 7.26
N ASN A 154 -13.83 10.00 8.09
CA ASN A 154 -14.60 11.25 8.10
C ASN A 154 -14.47 12.01 6.77
N GLU A 155 -13.27 12.16 6.23
CA GLU A 155 -13.05 12.83 4.94
C GLU A 155 -13.77 12.11 3.79
N ALA A 156 -13.77 10.77 3.82
CA ALA A 156 -14.49 9.97 2.83
C ALA A 156 -16.01 10.13 2.95
N ARG A 157 -16.52 10.24 4.18
CA ARG A 157 -17.95 10.44 4.45
C ARG A 157 -18.43 11.84 4.05
N GLU A 158 -17.65 12.87 4.34
CA GLU A 158 -17.97 14.25 3.93
C GLU A 158 -18.09 14.35 2.40
N GLN A 159 -17.15 13.76 1.66
CA GLN A 159 -17.21 13.74 0.19
C GLN A 159 -18.38 12.93 -0.37
N ALA A 160 -18.79 11.87 0.33
CA ALA A 160 -19.97 11.11 -0.08
C ALA A 160 -21.26 11.94 0.08
N LEU A 161 -21.33 12.79 1.11
CA LEU A 161 -22.45 13.69 1.37
C LEU A 161 -22.48 14.86 0.35
N GLU A 162 -21.33 15.47 0.06
CA GLU A 162 -21.23 16.53 -0.94
C GLU A 162 -21.64 16.03 -2.35
N ALA A 163 -21.24 14.81 -2.72
CA ALA A 163 -21.61 14.21 -4.00
C ALA A 163 -23.11 13.89 -4.11
N THR A 164 -23.80 13.62 -3.00
CA THR A 164 -25.26 13.41 -3.00
C THR A 164 -26.02 14.72 -3.10
N ASP A 165 -25.55 15.77 -2.43
CA ASP A 165 -26.20 17.10 -2.48
C ASP A 165 -26.07 17.72 -3.88
N GLU A 166 -24.93 17.57 -4.55
CA GLU A 166 -24.75 18.00 -5.95
C GLU A 166 -25.66 17.23 -6.92
N GLN A 167 -25.90 15.94 -6.67
CA GLN A 167 -26.81 15.15 -7.49
C GLN A 167 -28.27 15.59 -7.26
N GLU A 168 -28.69 15.81 -6.03
CA GLU A 168 -30.04 16.31 -5.72
C GLU A 168 -30.29 17.71 -6.30
N GLU A 169 -29.31 18.61 -6.30
CA GLU A 169 -29.43 19.93 -6.96
C GLU A 169 -29.52 19.81 -8.49
N LEU A 170 -28.78 18.90 -9.13
CA LEU A 170 -28.92 18.65 -10.57
C LEU A 170 -30.28 18.04 -10.95
N PHE A 171 -30.84 17.16 -10.12
CA PHE A 171 -32.17 16.57 -10.36
C PHE A 171 -33.33 17.53 -10.02
N ALA A 172 -33.11 18.54 -9.16
CA ALA A 172 -34.11 19.55 -8.84
C ALA A 172 -34.34 20.57 -9.98
N ASP A 173 -33.33 20.82 -10.83
CA ASP A 173 -33.41 21.78 -11.95
C ASP A 173 -34.04 21.16 -13.24
N GLU A 174 -34.24 19.84 -13.28
CA GLU A 174 -34.85 19.10 -14.41
C GLU A 174 -36.33 18.72 -14.20
N THR A 175 -37.08 19.43 -13.35
CA THR A 175 -38.56 19.30 -13.34
C THR A 175 -39.17 20.20 -14.42
N PRO A 176 -39.76 19.66 -15.52
CA PRO A 176 -40.50 20.49 -16.46
C PRO A 176 -41.79 20.91 -15.76
N ALA A 177 -42.00 22.22 -15.65
CA ALA A 177 -43.31 22.78 -15.35
C ALA A 177 -44.25 22.47 -16.53
N GLU A 178 -44.93 21.32 -16.50
CA GLU A 178 -46.07 21.07 -17.39
C GLU A 178 -47.30 21.77 -16.83
N ASP A 179 -47.53 22.91 -17.49
CA ASP A 179 -48.70 23.77 -17.59
C ASP A 179 -50.05 23.11 -17.21
N THR A 180 -50.66 23.61 -16.14
CA THR A 180 -52.08 23.43 -15.84
C THR A 180 -52.92 24.25 -16.82
N ALA A 181 -53.33 23.66 -17.95
CA ALA A 181 -54.39 24.22 -18.78
C ALA A 181 -55.70 23.50 -18.47
N ALA A 182 -56.54 24.17 -17.67
CA ALA A 182 -57.94 23.82 -17.47
C ALA A 182 -58.72 23.98 -18.78
N GLU A 183 -59.46 22.95 -19.18
CA GLU A 183 -60.56 23.05 -20.14
C GLU A 183 -61.88 22.84 -19.38
N GLU A 184 -62.45 23.93 -18.88
CA GLU A 184 -63.91 24.09 -18.83
C GLU A 184 -64.34 24.60 -20.21
N LEU A 185 -65.30 23.92 -20.86
CA LEU A 185 -66.22 24.55 -21.80
C LEU A 185 -67.48 23.68 -21.97
N ASP A 186 -68.61 24.32 -21.70
CA ASP A 186 -70.01 23.87 -21.87
C ASP A 186 -70.28 23.19 -23.22
N VAL A 187 -71.10 22.11 -23.22
CA VAL A 187 -72.47 22.00 -23.81
C VAL A 187 -73.17 20.75 -23.24
#